data_AF-A0A4R3RD52-F1
#
_entry.id   AF-A0A4R3RD52-F1
#
_cell.length_a   1.000
_cell.length_b   1.000
_cell.length_c   1.000
_cell.angle_alpha   90.00
_cell.angle_beta   90.00
_cell.angle_gamma   90.00
#
_symmetry.space_group_name_H-M   'P 1'
#
loop_
_entity.id
_entity.type
_entity.pdbx_description
1 polymer ?
#
loop_
_entity_poly.entity_id
_entity_poly.type
_entity_poly.pdbx_seq_one_letter_code
_entity_poly.pdbx_strand_id
1 'polypeptide(L)' 'MRIIVHNAKCQGHARCWAQAPDIFDLNDEGYILPGDIDVEEKDELLASRGARSCPERALEIDRTSDTLLDRLLFNQDCGG' A
#
# COMPACT_ATOMS: atom_id res chain seq x y z
N MET A 1 -6.05 4.49 -0.12
CA MET A 1 -5.59 3.07 -0.13
C MET A 1 -4.33 2.92 0.71
N ARG A 2 -4.01 1.72 1.21
CA ARG A 2 -2.75 1.44 1.93
C ARG A 2 -1.97 0.28 1.31
N ILE A 3 -0.65 0.34 1.30
CA ILE A 3 0.24 -0.76 0.91
C ILE A 3 0.89 -1.35 2.17
N ILE A 4 0.63 -2.62 2.42
CA ILE A 4 1.24 -3.37 3.53
C ILE A 4 2.57 -3.95 3.03
N VAL A 5 3.66 -3.67 3.76
CA VAL A 5 5.02 -4.05 3.34
C VAL A 5 5.52 -5.29 4.10
N HIS A 6 5.61 -6.41 3.38
CA HIS A 6 6.16 -7.67 3.88
C HIS A 6 7.66 -7.74 3.63
N ASN A 7 8.46 -7.03 4.44
CA ASN A 7 9.92 -6.94 4.27
C ASN A 7 10.63 -8.30 4.16
N ALA A 8 10.17 -9.30 4.91
CA ALA A 8 10.75 -10.66 4.87
C ALA A 8 10.64 -11.34 3.49
N LYS A 9 9.74 -10.88 2.61
CA LYS A 9 9.59 -11.37 1.23
C LYS A 9 10.37 -10.55 0.22
N CYS A 10 10.87 -9.37 0.59
CA CYS A 10 11.59 -8.51 -0.34
C CYS A 10 12.96 -9.11 -0.69
N GLN A 11 13.28 -9.14 -1.98
CA GLN A 11 14.55 -9.68 -2.51
C GLN A 11 15.33 -8.63 -3.32
N GLY A 12 15.08 -7.33 -3.11
CA GLY A 12 15.89 -6.27 -3.71
C GLY A 12 15.69 -6.03 -5.21
N HIS A 13 14.56 -6.45 -5.80
CA HIS A 13 14.34 -6.30 -7.26
C HIS A 13 14.10 -4.86 -7.73
N ALA A 14 13.83 -3.91 -6.82
CA ALA A 14 13.57 -2.49 -7.10
C ALA A 14 12.44 -2.17 -8.13
N ARG A 15 11.62 -3.15 -8.51
CA ARG A 15 10.55 -2.99 -9.52
C ARG A 15 9.42 -2.07 -9.07
N CYS A 16 9.11 -2.07 -7.78
CA CYS A 16 8.11 -1.17 -7.19
C CYS A 16 8.54 0.29 -7.34
N TRP A 17 9.78 0.61 -6.92
CA TRP A 17 10.39 1.93 -7.09
C TRP A 17 10.46 2.34 -8.56
N ALA A 18 10.90 1.45 -9.46
CA ALA A 18 10.97 1.77 -10.90
C ALA A 18 9.59 2.14 -11.50
N GLN A 19 8.50 1.60 -10.96
CA GLN A 19 7.14 1.90 -11.42
C GLN A 19 6.53 3.13 -10.77
N ALA A 20 6.90 3.44 -9.52
CA ALA A 20 6.38 4.57 -8.77
C ALA A 20 7.44 5.06 -7.75
N PRO A 21 8.46 5.80 -8.25
CA PRO A 21 9.59 6.23 -7.42
C PRO A 21 9.19 7.25 -6.37
N ASP A 22 8.09 7.97 -6.58
CA ASP A 22 7.55 8.95 -5.64
C ASP A 22 6.74 8.31 -4.49
N ILE A 23 6.54 6.98 -4.51
CA ILE A 23 5.69 6.25 -3.55
C ILE A 23 6.50 5.22 -2.75
N PHE A 24 7.40 4.50 -3.41
CA PHE A 24 8.15 3.43 -2.78
C PHE A 24 9.57 3.88 -2.51
N ASP A 25 9.97 3.99 -1.25
CA ASP A 25 11.36 4.28 -0.90
C ASP A 25 12.16 3.00 -0.72
N LEU A 26 13.38 2.99 -1.26
CA LEU A 26 14.33 1.88 -1.12
C LEU A 26 15.54 2.30 -0.29
N ASN A 27 16.20 1.34 0.36
CA ASN A 27 17.55 1.53 0.87
C ASN A 27 18.60 1.43 -0.24
N ASP A 28 19.87 1.67 0.11
CA ASP A 28 21.00 1.63 -0.81
C ASP A 28 21.23 0.24 -1.46
N GLU A 29 20.68 -0.81 -0.86
CA GLU A 29 20.77 -2.19 -1.35
C GLU A 29 19.57 -2.57 -2.25
N GLY A 30 18.62 -1.65 -2.49
CA GLY A 30 17.44 -1.85 -3.34
C GLY A 30 16.26 -2.56 -2.67
N TYR A 31 16.30 -2.73 -1.34
CA TYR A 31 15.19 -3.25 -0.55
C TYR A 31 14.20 -2.14 -0.22
N ILE A 32 12.90 -2.46 -0.26
CA ILE A 32 11.86 -1.56 0.24
C ILE A 32 12.09 -1.25 1.72
N LEU A 33 11.91 0.02 2.09
CA LEU A 33 11.96 0.42 3.49
C LEU A 33 10.79 -0.19 4.30
N PRO A 34 11.00 -0.49 5.59
CA PRO A 34 9.95 -1.03 6.43
C PRO A 34 8.91 0.01 6.82
N GLY A 35 7.66 -0.43 6.89
CA GLY A 35 6.51 0.41 7.22
C GLY A 35 5.44 0.34 6.14
N ASP A 36 4.17 0.36 6.55
CA ASP A 36 3.07 0.43 5.61
C ASP A 36 3.01 1.83 4.99
N ILE A 37 2.56 1.90 3.74
CA ILE A 37 2.53 3.15 2.95
C ILE A 37 1.08 3.54 2.75
N ASP A 38 0.65 4.66 3.35
CA ASP A 38 -0.62 5.29 3.01
C ASP A 38 -0.49 6.04 1.69
N VAL A 39 -1.42 5.77 0.77
CA VAL A 39 -1.38 6.27 -0.60
C VAL A 39 -2.53 7.23 -0.83
N GLU A 40 -2.20 8.43 -1.31
CA GLU A 40 -3.17 9.43 -1.74
C GLU A 40 -4.01 8.94 -2.93
N GLU A 41 -5.26 9.40 -3.02
CA GLU A 41 -6.21 8.94 -4.04
C GLU A 41 -5.67 9.09 -5.48
N LYS A 42 -4.96 10.20 -5.75
CA LYS A 42 -4.34 10.45 -7.08
C LYS A 42 -3.27 9.43 -7.48
N ASP A 43 -2.64 8.79 -6.50
CA ASP A 43 -1.48 7.93 -6.71
C ASP A 43 -1.83 6.44 -6.59
N GLU A 44 -3.10 6.10 -6.31
CA GLU A 44 -3.53 4.72 -6.11
C GLU A 44 -3.26 3.82 -7.32
N LEU A 45 -3.41 4.35 -8.53
CA LEU A 45 -3.13 3.60 -9.75
C LEU A 45 -1.64 3.26 -9.88
N LEU A 46 -0.76 4.22 -9.57
CA LEU A 46 0.69 4.04 -9.62
C LEU A 46 1.16 3.09 -8.52
N ALA A 47 0.70 3.28 -7.29
CA ALA A 47 0.98 2.40 -6.17
C ALA A 47 0.52 0.96 -6.44
N SER A 48 -0.69 0.77 -6.98
CA SER A 48 -1.21 -0.55 -7.36
C SER A 48 -0.36 -1.22 -8.44
N ARG A 49 0.10 -0.46 -9.45
CA ARG A 49 1.01 -0.98 -10.49
C ARG A 49 2.38 -1.35 -9.91
N GLY A 50 2.94 -0.50 -9.04
CA GLY A 50 4.22 -0.76 -8.38
C GLY A 50 4.16 -1.98 -7.47
N ALA A 51 3.12 -2.09 -6.64
CA ALA A 51 2.90 -3.26 -5.79
C ALA A 51 2.79 -4.56 -6.60
N ARG A 52 1.99 -4.57 -7.67
CA ARG A 52 1.81 -5.73 -8.56
C ARG A 52 3.04 -6.07 -9.39
N SER A 53 3.98 -5.15 -9.54
CA SER A 53 5.23 -5.41 -10.25
C SER A 53 6.17 -6.32 -9.47
N CYS A 54 5.98 -6.46 -8.15
CA CYS A 54 6.84 -7.24 -7.28
C CYS A 54 6.68 -8.76 -7.56
N PRO A 55 7.74 -9.46 -8.02
CA PRO A 55 7.66 -10.90 -8.29
C PRO A 55 7.43 -11.72 -7.01
N GLU A 56 7.95 -11.25 -5.88
CA GLU A 56 7.89 -11.91 -4.58
C GLU A 56 6.58 -11.68 -3.83
N ARG A 57 5.70 -10.81 -4.35
CA ARG A 57 4.46 -10.39 -3.68
C ARG A 57 4.73 -9.88 -2.26
N ALA A 58 5.78 -9.07 -2.12
CA ALA A 58 6.16 -8.42 -0.87
C ALA A 58 5.28 -7.21 -0.51
N LEU A 59 4.47 -6.73 -1.46
CA LEU A 59 3.62 -5.55 -1.30
C LEU A 59 2.15 -5.97 -1.45
N GLU A 60 1.39 -5.83 -0.37
CA GLU A 60 -0.04 -6.17 -0.33
C GLU A 60 -0.87 -4.88 -0.39
N ILE A 61 -1.96 -4.90 -1.16
CA ILE A 61 -2.83 -3.74 -1.34
C ILE A 61 -4.04 -3.91 -0.41
N ASP A 62 -4.13 -3.02 0.57
CA ASP A 62 -5.28 -2.90 1.46
C ASP A 62 -6.18 -1.72 1.04
N ARG A 63 -7.44 -2.02 0.76
CA ARG A 63 -8.47 -1.04 0.34
C ARG A 63 -9.51 -0.77 1.43
N THR A 64 -9.32 -1.33 2.62
CA THR A 64 -10.35 -1.31 3.68
C THR A 64 -10.37 -0.02 4.49
N SER A 65 -9.40 0.89 4.30
CA SER A 65 -9.28 2.12 5.10
C SER A 65 -10.46 3.09 4.95
N ASP A 66 -11.18 3.06 3.81
CA ASP A 66 -12.23 4.06 3.52
C ASP A 66 -13.65 3.60 3.88
N THR A 67 -13.93 2.29 3.86
CA THR A 67 -15.33 1.79 3.91
C THR A 67 -15.80 1.33 5.29
N LEU A 68 -14.89 1.13 6.25
CA LEU A 68 -15.24 0.68 7.60
C LEU A 68 -15.59 1.84 8.55
N LEU A 69 -15.02 3.03 8.35
CA LEU A 69 -15.33 4.21 9.16
C LEU A 69 -16.73 4.77 8.83
N ASP A 70 -17.13 4.79 7.57
CA ASP A 70 -18.48 5.23 7.17
C ASP A 70 -19.59 4.31 7.69
N ARG A 71 -19.33 3.00 7.76
CA ARG A 71 -20.32 2.02 8.26
C ARG A 71 -20.48 2.04 9.78
N LEU A 72 -19.47 2.49 10.53
CA LEU A 72 -19.53 2.56 11.99
C LEU A 72 -20.20 3.85 12.50
N LEU A 73 -20.30 4.90 11.67
CA LEU A 73 -20.98 6.14 12.01
C LEU A 73 -22.50 6.12 11.68
N PHE A 74 -22.92 5.40 10.64
CA PHE A 74 -24.34 5.35 10.21
C PHE A 74 -25.27 4.50 11.08
N ASN A 75 -24.76 3.71 12.03
CA ASN A 75 -25.57 2.81 12.86
C ASN A 75 -26.00 3.41 14.21
N GLN A 76 -25.75 4.70 14.47
CA GLN A 76 -26.05 5.32 15.78
C GLN A 76 -27.40 6.07 15.85
N ASP A 77 -28.14 6.23 14.75
CA ASP A 77 -29.38 7.05 14.72
C ASP A 77 -30.71 6.27 14.63
N CYS A 78 -30.73 4.95 14.82
CA CYS A 78 -31.96 4.16 14.84
C CYS A 78 -32.23 3.50 16.20
N GLY A 79 -32.73 4.31 17.13
CA GLY A 79 -33.50 3.88 18.31
C GLY A 79 -34.04 5.16 18.96
N GLY A 80 -35.31 5.49 18.89
CA GLY A 80 -36.50 4.64 19.00
C GLY A 80 -37.24 5.09 20.25
#